data_AF-A0A8H2QXU1-F1
#
_entry.id   AF-A0A8H2QXU1-F1
#
_cell.length_a   1.000
_cell.length_b   1.000
_cell.length_c   1.000
_cell.angle_alpha   90.00
_cell.angle_beta   90.00
_cell.angle_gamma   90.00
#
_symmetry.space_group_name_H-M   'P 1'
#
loop_
_entity.id
_entity.type
_entity.pdbx_description
1 polymer ?
#
loop_
_entity_poly.entity_id
_entity_poly.type
_entity_poly.pdbx_seq_one_letter_code
_entity_poly.pdbx_strand_id
1 'polypeptide(L)'
;METDWKKYTRIILIFMLVVSTCFLAYSYLLNLSQKQLLSDYKKYKELVRDQDQKLASLQADNVKIKKSQEALSQNFLAQHGFPVTDLNSMSIKKEIDSFRQKQEEIIQQVHTILMDQDFRRNFYENDDLLIFLGKYSDISNQTENNKLNPNLWQDLKANNILNLVLEDPLYHSFYQKNPTDSPDLRVGILHQVSLGYDLYKLSEINLKNLDDSRVAFDLYLDGVESLRKRGYNIEAFNPSKLKNYQDQFEKLYSQYLKYEGILNQLEELRNNEEEK
;
A
#
# COMPACT_ATOMS: atom_id res chain seq x y z
N MET A 1 42.61 60.16 -7.53
CA MET A 1 41.23 60.18 -8.06
C MET A 1 41.12 59.09 -9.11
N GLU A 2 40.40 58.02 -8.80
CA GLU A 2 40.14 56.96 -9.75
C GLU A 2 39.09 57.49 -10.75
N THR A 3 39.40 57.52 -12.04
CA THR A 3 38.50 58.07 -13.07
C THR A 3 37.20 57.26 -13.12
N ASP A 4 36.05 57.93 -13.29
CA ASP A 4 34.74 57.28 -13.30
C ASP A 4 34.66 56.08 -14.25
N TRP A 5 35.41 56.13 -15.35
CA TRP A 5 35.58 55.03 -16.29
C TRP A 5 36.10 53.72 -15.66
N LYS A 6 37.08 53.80 -14.74
CA LYS A 6 37.60 52.64 -13.99
C LYS A 6 36.58 52.06 -13.01
N LYS A 7 35.71 52.91 -12.46
CA LYS A 7 34.62 52.49 -11.57
C LYS A 7 33.53 51.74 -12.34
N TYR A 8 33.13 52.25 -13.51
CA TYR A 8 32.17 51.57 -14.39
C TYR A 8 32.70 50.24 -14.92
N THR A 9 33.96 50.17 -15.35
CA THR A 9 34.58 48.91 -15.81
C THR A 9 34.66 47.86 -14.69
N ARG A 10 34.95 48.26 -13.44
CA ARG A 10 34.91 47.33 -12.29
C ARG A 10 33.50 46.80 -12.02
N ILE A 11 32.47 47.64 -12.09
CA ILE A 11 31.08 47.22 -11.87
C ILE A 11 30.64 46.23 -12.97
N ILE A 12 30.98 46.51 -14.23
CA ILE A 12 30.69 45.61 -15.36
C ILE A 12 31.41 44.27 -15.19
N LEU A 13 32.67 44.26 -14.77
CA LEU A 13 33.42 43.03 -14.51
C LEU A 13 32.80 42.21 -13.37
N ILE A 14 32.39 42.86 -12.27
CA ILE A 14 31.70 42.18 -11.15
C ILE A 14 30.38 41.59 -11.63
N PHE A 15 29.60 42.34 -12.42
CA PHE A 15 28.33 41.86 -12.97
C PHE A 15 28.53 40.65 -13.90
N MET A 16 29.52 40.72 -14.81
CA MET A 16 29.87 39.60 -15.69
C MET A 16 30.31 38.35 -14.89
N LEU A 17 31.03 38.54 -13.79
CA LEU A 17 31.47 37.47 -12.91
C LEU A 17 30.30 36.82 -12.15
N VAL A 18 29.33 37.62 -11.70
CA VAL A 18 28.09 37.12 -11.09
C VAL A 18 27.27 36.31 -12.11
N VAL A 19 27.09 36.84 -13.33
CA VAL A 19 26.34 36.12 -14.38
C VAL A 19 27.05 34.81 -14.77
N SER A 20 28.37 34.81 -14.88
CA SER A 20 29.16 33.61 -15.20
C SER A 20 29.08 32.56 -14.08
N THR A 21 29.14 32.97 -12.81
CA THR A 21 29.00 32.04 -11.67
C THR A 21 27.58 31.47 -11.56
N CYS A 22 26.54 32.27 -11.81
CA CYS A 22 25.17 31.77 -11.91
C CYS A 22 25.00 30.76 -13.05
N PHE A 23 25.61 31.00 -14.22
CA PHE A 23 25.55 30.08 -15.36
C PHE A 23 26.30 28.77 -15.11
N LEU A 24 27.44 28.82 -14.42
CA LEU A 24 28.17 27.63 -13.98
C LEU A 24 27.38 26.81 -12.95
N ALA A 25 26.75 27.48 -11.98
CA ALA A 25 25.88 26.83 -10.99
C ALA A 25 24.66 26.17 -11.65
N TYR A 26 24.01 26.86 -12.59
CA TYR A 26 22.90 26.31 -13.37
C TYR A 26 23.33 25.09 -14.19
N SER A 27 24.45 25.19 -14.91
CA SER A 27 25.00 24.10 -15.73
C SER A 27 25.39 22.88 -14.88
N TYR A 28 25.93 23.11 -13.68
CA TYR A 28 26.25 22.05 -12.71
C TYR A 28 24.99 21.35 -12.19
N LEU A 29 23.95 22.10 -11.81
CA LEU A 29 22.67 21.55 -11.36
C LEU A 29 21.97 20.75 -12.47
N LEU A 30 22.04 21.22 -13.72
CA LEU A 30 21.44 20.55 -14.86
C LEU A 30 22.14 19.21 -15.15
N ASN A 31 23.48 19.18 -15.08
CA ASN A 31 24.27 17.96 -15.25
C ASN A 31 24.06 16.96 -14.09
N LEU A 32 23.89 17.45 -12.85
CA LEU A 32 23.52 16.63 -11.70
C LEU A 32 22.13 15.99 -11.91
N SER A 33 21.15 16.79 -12.36
CA SER A 33 19.79 16.31 -12.64
C SER A 33 19.78 15.25 -13.74
N GLN A 34 20.57 15.43 -14.81
CA GLN A 34 20.67 14.46 -15.90
C GLN A 34 21.32 13.15 -15.45
N LYS A 35 22.37 13.22 -14.62
CA LYS A 35 22.99 12.02 -14.02
C LYS A 35 22.01 11.27 -13.12
N GLN A 36 21.21 12.00 -12.34
CA GLN A 36 20.21 11.42 -11.45
C GLN A 36 19.08 10.77 -12.27
N LEU A 37 18.60 11.45 -13.31
CA LEU A 37 17.60 10.91 -14.25
C LEU A 37 18.10 9.64 -14.97
N LEU A 38 19.39 9.60 -15.36
CA LEU A 38 20.01 8.41 -15.95
C LEU A 38 20.14 7.26 -14.95
N SER A 39 20.45 7.58 -13.69
CA SER A 39 20.49 6.57 -12.62
C SER A 39 19.10 6.02 -12.32
N ASP A 40 18.09 6.87 -12.27
CA ASP A 40 16.70 6.48 -12.00
C ASP A 40 16.12 5.69 -13.18
N TYR A 41 16.44 6.07 -14.42
CA TYR A 41 16.11 5.29 -15.61
C TYR A 41 16.75 3.90 -15.60
N LYS A 42 18.02 3.79 -15.16
CA LYS A 42 18.70 2.49 -15.04
C LYS A 42 18.04 1.61 -13.98
N LYS A 43 17.73 2.17 -12.81
CA LYS A 43 17.01 1.47 -11.74
C LYS A 43 15.61 1.03 -12.18
N TYR A 44 14.88 1.89 -12.86
CA TYR A 44 13.56 1.59 -13.41
C TYR A 44 13.64 0.44 -14.44
N LYS A 45 14.63 0.46 -15.33
CA LYS A 45 14.84 -0.60 -16.31
C LYS A 45 15.19 -1.95 -15.66
N GLU A 46 15.97 -1.95 -14.58
CA GLU A 46 16.24 -3.16 -13.79
C GLU A 46 14.97 -3.68 -13.10
N LEU A 47 14.16 -2.78 -12.52
CA LEU A 47 12.87 -3.13 -11.91
C LEU A 47 11.89 -3.78 -12.91
N VAL A 48 11.77 -3.21 -14.11
CA VAL A 48 10.93 -3.78 -15.18
C VAL A 48 11.42 -5.17 -15.58
N ARG A 49 12.74 -5.37 -15.68
CA ARG A 49 13.31 -6.68 -16.01
C ARG A 49 13.03 -7.72 -14.92
N ASP A 50 13.13 -7.34 -13.66
CA ASP A 50 12.83 -8.23 -12.53
C ASP A 50 11.32 -8.56 -12.47
N GLN A 51 10.45 -7.60 -12.80
CA GLN A 51 9.01 -7.83 -12.94
C GLN A 51 8.69 -8.79 -14.09
N ASP A 52 9.31 -8.64 -15.26
CA ASP A 52 9.13 -9.54 -16.40
C ASP A 52 9.58 -10.97 -16.08
N GLN A 53 10.70 -11.12 -15.35
CA GLN A 53 11.17 -12.42 -14.88
C GLN A 53 10.20 -13.05 -13.89
N LYS A 54 9.63 -12.25 -12.99
CA LYS A 54 8.61 -12.72 -12.04
C LYS A 54 7.33 -13.13 -12.77
N LEU A 55 6.89 -12.38 -13.78
CA LEU A 55 5.74 -12.73 -14.61
C LEU A 55 5.94 -14.05 -15.34
N ALA A 56 7.12 -14.26 -15.95
CA ALA A 56 7.46 -15.51 -16.62
C ALA A 56 7.50 -16.71 -15.65
N SER A 57 7.99 -16.51 -14.43
CA SER A 57 7.97 -17.55 -13.38
C SER A 57 6.55 -17.92 -12.95
N LEU A 58 5.67 -16.93 -12.78
CA LEU A 58 4.26 -17.14 -12.43
C LEU A 58 3.48 -17.83 -13.55
N GLN A 59 3.77 -17.51 -14.81
CA GLN A 59 3.19 -18.22 -15.95
C GLN A 59 3.63 -19.69 -16.00
N ALA A 60 4.91 -19.97 -15.72
CA ALA A 60 5.42 -21.34 -15.64
C ALA A 60 4.79 -22.14 -14.48
N ASP A 61 4.58 -21.50 -13.33
CA ASP A 61 3.92 -22.12 -12.18
C ASP A 61 2.43 -22.34 -12.43
N ASN A 62 1.73 -21.43 -13.13
CA ASN A 62 0.35 -21.65 -13.59
C ASN A 62 0.22 -22.88 -14.50
N VAL A 63 1.17 -23.09 -15.42
CA VAL A 63 1.20 -24.29 -16.26
C VAL A 63 1.41 -25.56 -15.44
N LYS A 64 2.26 -25.53 -14.39
CA LYS A 64 2.43 -26.66 -13.46
C LYS A 64 1.17 -26.93 -12.64
N ILE A 65 0.50 -25.88 -12.14
CA ILE A 65 -0.75 -25.99 -11.38
C ILE A 65 -1.83 -26.61 -12.26
N LYS A 66 -1.95 -26.17 -13.52
CA LYS A 66 -2.93 -26.73 -14.46
C LYS A 66 -2.69 -28.22 -14.74
N LYS A 67 -1.43 -28.62 -14.95
CA LYS A 67 -1.06 -30.06 -15.07
C LYS A 67 -1.31 -30.84 -13.77
N SER A 68 -1.06 -30.23 -12.61
CA SER A 68 -1.37 -30.84 -11.32
C SER A 68 -2.88 -31.00 -11.10
N GLN A 69 -3.69 -30.06 -11.59
CA GLN A 69 -5.15 -30.15 -11.56
C GLN A 69 -5.67 -31.25 -12.48
N GLU A 70 -5.12 -31.38 -13.68
CA GLU A 70 -5.42 -32.50 -14.59
C GLU A 70 -5.09 -33.85 -13.92
N ALA A 71 -3.93 -33.96 -13.27
CA ALA A 71 -3.54 -35.16 -12.53
C ALA A 71 -4.43 -35.44 -11.31
N LEU A 72 -4.84 -34.41 -10.56
CA LEU A 72 -5.79 -34.53 -9.44
C LEU A 72 -7.18 -34.96 -9.91
N SER A 73 -7.64 -34.41 -11.03
CA SER A 73 -8.93 -34.77 -11.64
C SER A 73 -8.94 -36.23 -12.11
N GLN A 74 -7.82 -36.71 -12.69
CA GLN A 74 -7.66 -38.13 -13.02
C GLN A 74 -7.53 -39.05 -11.80
N ASN A 75 -6.85 -38.61 -10.73
CA ASN A 75 -6.81 -39.36 -9.47
C ASN A 75 -8.18 -39.44 -8.78
N PHE A 76 -8.97 -38.37 -8.86
CA PHE A 76 -10.34 -38.35 -8.34
C PHE A 76 -11.24 -39.33 -9.11
N LEU A 77 -11.16 -39.34 -10.45
CA LEU A 77 -11.83 -40.32 -11.31
C LEU A 77 -11.47 -41.75 -10.91
N ALA A 78 -10.18 -42.03 -10.66
CA ALA A 78 -9.69 -43.35 -10.28
C ALA A 78 -10.14 -43.79 -8.88
N GLN A 79 -10.30 -42.86 -7.93
CA GLN A 79 -10.74 -43.16 -6.56
C GLN A 79 -12.25 -43.29 -6.41
N HIS A 80 -13.03 -42.50 -7.14
CA HIS A 80 -14.47 -42.36 -6.90
C HIS A 80 -15.35 -42.95 -8.01
N GLY A 81 -14.77 -43.31 -9.17
CA GLY A 81 -15.45 -44.10 -10.20
C GLY A 81 -16.42 -43.32 -11.10
N PHE A 82 -16.42 -41.99 -11.03
CA PHE A 82 -17.21 -41.12 -11.92
C PHE A 82 -16.43 -39.86 -12.30
N PRO A 83 -16.64 -39.30 -13.51
CA PRO A 83 -16.04 -38.05 -13.94
C PRO A 83 -16.71 -36.85 -13.26
N VAL A 84 -15.96 -35.76 -13.08
CA VAL A 84 -16.45 -34.49 -12.49
C VAL A 84 -17.67 -33.93 -13.25
N THR A 85 -17.91 -34.39 -14.48
CA THR A 85 -19.03 -34.00 -15.34
C THR A 85 -20.39 -34.63 -15.02
N ASP A 86 -20.49 -35.56 -14.05
CA ASP A 86 -21.75 -36.24 -13.67
C ASP A 86 -22.44 -35.63 -12.43
N LEU A 87 -22.04 -34.43 -12.00
CA LEU A 87 -22.65 -33.73 -10.86
C LEU A 87 -23.97 -33.06 -11.26
N ASN A 88 -25.11 -33.67 -10.91
CA ASN A 88 -26.46 -33.11 -11.07
C ASN A 88 -26.53 -31.63 -10.58
N SER A 89 -27.07 -30.70 -11.37
CA SER A 89 -27.08 -29.24 -11.13
C SER A 89 -27.51 -28.78 -9.72
N MET A 90 -28.39 -29.55 -9.07
CA MET A 90 -28.83 -29.31 -7.69
C MET A 90 -27.73 -29.61 -6.64
N SER A 91 -26.76 -30.47 -6.97
CA SER A 91 -25.55 -30.76 -6.18
C SER A 91 -24.52 -29.64 -6.32
N ILE A 92 -24.30 -29.13 -7.54
CA ILE A 92 -23.36 -28.03 -7.82
C ILE A 92 -23.79 -26.76 -7.07
N LYS A 93 -25.09 -26.42 -7.09
CA LYS A 93 -25.61 -25.26 -6.36
C LYS A 93 -25.37 -25.34 -4.85
N LYS A 94 -25.59 -26.52 -4.24
CA LYS A 94 -25.33 -26.74 -2.81
C LYS A 94 -23.85 -26.61 -2.45
N GLU A 95 -22.96 -27.07 -3.32
CA GLU A 95 -21.51 -26.91 -3.11
C GLU A 95 -21.08 -25.45 -3.24
N ILE A 96 -21.59 -24.72 -4.24
CA ILE A 96 -21.37 -23.27 -4.39
C ILE A 96 -21.78 -22.53 -3.11
N ASP A 97 -23.00 -22.77 -2.62
CA ASP A 97 -23.50 -22.13 -1.40
C ASP A 97 -22.63 -22.45 -0.18
N SER A 98 -22.18 -23.70 -0.04
CA SER A 98 -21.26 -24.13 1.03
C SER A 98 -19.90 -23.42 0.96
N PHE A 99 -19.30 -23.29 -0.23
CA PHE A 99 -18.01 -22.60 -0.37
C PHE A 99 -18.12 -21.08 -0.20
N ARG A 100 -19.23 -20.47 -0.61
CA ARG A 100 -19.53 -19.05 -0.32
C ARG A 100 -19.66 -18.80 1.17
N GLN A 101 -20.31 -19.69 1.91
CA GLN A 101 -20.39 -19.60 3.37
C GLN A 101 -19.00 -19.65 4.02
N LYS A 102 -18.12 -20.54 3.55
CA LYS A 102 -16.74 -20.62 4.05
C LYS A 102 -15.92 -19.36 3.74
N GLN A 103 -16.13 -18.71 2.58
CA GLN A 103 -15.51 -17.41 2.29
C GLN A 103 -16.02 -16.33 3.23
N GLU A 104 -17.32 -16.27 3.48
CA GLU A 104 -17.91 -15.31 4.43
C GLU A 104 -17.33 -15.50 5.84
N GLU A 105 -17.17 -16.76 6.30
CA GLU A 105 -16.51 -17.07 7.57
C GLU A 105 -15.06 -16.59 7.64
N ILE A 106 -14.32 -16.63 6.53
CA ILE A 106 -12.96 -16.08 6.46
C ILE A 106 -12.99 -14.55 6.50
N ILE A 107 -13.90 -13.91 5.74
CA ILE A 107 -14.07 -12.45 5.75
C ILE A 107 -14.36 -11.98 7.19
N GLN A 108 -15.24 -12.66 7.92
CA GLN A 108 -15.55 -12.34 9.31
C GLN A 108 -14.36 -12.56 10.26
N GLN A 109 -13.55 -13.61 10.06
CA GLN A 109 -12.33 -13.83 10.83
C GLN A 109 -11.29 -12.73 10.60
N VAL A 110 -11.09 -12.33 9.34
CA VAL A 110 -10.21 -11.21 8.98
C VAL A 110 -10.74 -9.91 9.58
N HIS A 111 -12.04 -9.64 9.46
CA HIS A 111 -12.69 -8.49 10.09
C HIS A 111 -12.45 -8.46 11.60
N THR A 112 -12.56 -9.62 12.27
CA THR A 112 -12.33 -9.72 13.72
C THR A 112 -10.89 -9.40 14.09
N ILE A 113 -9.92 -9.82 13.29
CA ILE A 113 -8.50 -9.46 13.49
C ILE A 113 -8.30 -7.96 13.29
N LEU A 114 -8.87 -7.39 12.22
CA LEU A 114 -8.73 -5.96 11.90
C LEU A 114 -9.47 -5.04 12.90
N MET A 115 -10.54 -5.53 13.52
CA MET A 115 -11.34 -4.81 14.51
C MET A 115 -10.94 -5.10 15.96
N ASP A 116 -9.97 -5.99 16.20
CA ASP A 116 -9.44 -6.21 17.54
C ASP A 116 -8.91 -4.88 18.10
N GLN A 117 -9.36 -4.49 19.29
CA GLN A 117 -8.89 -3.26 19.95
C GLN A 117 -7.36 -3.27 20.09
N ASP A 118 -6.80 -4.46 20.28
CA ASP A 118 -5.37 -4.70 20.40
C ASP A 118 -4.64 -4.63 19.05
N PHE A 119 -5.36 -4.76 17.94
CA PHE A 119 -4.89 -4.50 16.58
C PHE A 119 -4.98 -3.00 16.30
N ARG A 120 -6.15 -2.37 16.49
CA ARG A 120 -6.40 -0.93 16.26
C ARG A 120 -5.37 -0.04 16.95
N ARG A 121 -4.98 -0.35 18.19
CA ARG A 121 -3.95 0.36 18.97
C ARG A 121 -2.55 0.39 18.35
N ASN A 122 -2.24 -0.51 17.40
CA ASN A 122 -0.96 -0.44 16.67
C ASN A 122 -1.01 0.55 15.49
N PHE A 123 -2.17 1.15 15.21
CA PHE A 123 -2.39 2.10 14.13
C PHE A 123 -2.90 3.45 14.67
N TYR A 124 -3.81 3.43 15.66
CA TYR A 124 -4.36 4.59 16.37
C TYR A 124 -4.72 4.22 17.80
N GLU A 125 -4.37 5.09 18.75
CA GLU A 125 -4.87 4.99 20.12
C GLU A 125 -5.91 6.08 20.43
N ASN A 126 -5.97 7.18 19.65
CA ASN A 126 -6.86 8.31 19.90
C ASN A 126 -7.98 8.47 18.84
N ASP A 127 -9.25 8.48 19.29
CA ASP A 127 -10.42 8.70 18.43
C ASP A 127 -10.48 10.13 17.85
N ASP A 128 -9.89 11.14 18.50
CA ASP A 128 -9.87 12.52 17.99
C ASP A 128 -9.01 12.65 16.71
N LEU A 129 -7.92 11.89 16.62
CA LEU A 129 -7.09 11.81 15.42
C LEU A 129 -7.87 11.13 14.28
N LEU A 130 -8.69 10.13 14.58
CA LEU A 130 -9.57 9.49 13.60
C LEU A 130 -10.68 10.42 13.12
N ILE A 131 -11.28 11.23 14.01
CA ILE A 131 -12.26 12.27 13.63
C ILE A 131 -11.61 13.32 12.73
N PHE A 132 -10.37 13.72 13.04
CA PHE A 132 -9.59 14.60 12.18
C PHE A 132 -9.39 13.94 10.81
N LEU A 133 -8.74 12.78 10.72
CA LEU A 133 -8.47 12.07 9.47
C LEU A 133 -9.75 11.76 8.68
N GLY A 134 -10.84 11.43 9.39
CA GLY A 134 -12.24 11.40 8.93
C GLY A 134 -12.57 12.54 7.99
N LYS A 135 -12.46 13.77 8.52
CA LYS A 135 -12.77 15.01 7.82
C LYS A 135 -11.83 15.33 6.64
N TYR A 136 -10.60 14.80 6.62
CA TYR A 136 -9.64 15.02 5.52
C TYR A 136 -9.63 13.91 4.46
N SER A 137 -10.09 12.72 4.82
CA SER A 137 -10.07 11.55 3.93
C SER A 137 -11.23 11.50 2.93
N ASP A 138 -12.16 12.44 3.01
CA ASP A 138 -13.28 12.61 2.07
C ASP A 138 -12.84 13.13 0.70
N ILE A 139 -11.54 13.30 0.46
CA ILE A 139 -10.98 13.59 -0.88
C ILE A 139 -11.29 12.45 -1.88
N SER A 140 -11.59 11.23 -1.42
CA SER A 140 -11.97 10.12 -2.29
C SER A 140 -13.47 9.79 -2.33
N ASN A 141 -14.34 10.45 -1.55
CA ASN A 141 -15.69 9.92 -1.28
C ASN A 141 -16.85 10.93 -1.22
N GLN A 142 -16.84 12.02 -2.01
CA GLN A 142 -18.04 12.84 -2.18
C GLN A 142 -18.42 13.05 -3.66
N THR A 143 -19.50 12.36 -4.03
CA THR A 143 -20.43 12.73 -5.10
C THR A 143 -20.71 14.24 -5.06
N GLU A 144 -20.51 14.89 -6.20
CA GLU A 144 -20.99 16.22 -6.60
C GLU A 144 -21.69 17.06 -5.50
N ASN A 145 -20.94 17.78 -4.66
CA ASN A 145 -21.26 19.18 -4.31
C ASN A 145 -20.32 19.91 -3.34
N ASN A 146 -19.37 19.26 -2.68
CA ASN A 146 -18.37 20.00 -1.90
C ASN A 146 -17.07 20.12 -2.68
N LYS A 147 -16.95 21.21 -3.43
CA LYS A 147 -15.65 21.67 -3.93
C LYS A 147 -14.68 21.70 -2.75
N LEU A 148 -13.65 20.86 -2.85
CA LEU A 148 -12.38 20.92 -2.12
C LEU A 148 -12.14 22.34 -1.62
N ASN A 149 -12.23 22.56 -0.32
CA ASN A 149 -11.94 23.87 0.28
C ASN A 149 -10.41 24.06 0.22
N PRO A 150 -9.86 24.81 -0.76
CA PRO A 150 -8.41 24.87 -0.98
C PRO A 150 -7.69 25.59 0.17
N ASN A 151 -8.44 26.35 0.96
CA ASN A 151 -7.94 27.11 2.09
C ASN A 151 -7.62 26.23 3.31
N LEU A 152 -8.22 25.03 3.47
CA LEU A 152 -8.00 24.25 4.69
C LEU A 152 -6.53 23.79 4.86
N TRP A 153 -5.88 23.34 3.78
CA TRP A 153 -4.47 22.93 3.83
C TRP A 153 -3.50 24.10 4.07
N GLN A 154 -3.87 25.31 3.61
CA GLN A 154 -3.14 26.54 3.92
C GLN A 154 -3.38 27.03 5.35
N ASP A 155 -4.62 26.94 5.84
CA ASP A 155 -5.05 27.40 7.16
C ASP A 155 -4.46 26.52 8.28
N LEU A 156 -4.30 25.22 8.03
CA LEU A 156 -3.88 24.28 9.06
C LEU A 156 -2.39 24.38 9.40
N LYS A 157 -1.52 24.83 8.49
CA LYS A 157 -0.04 24.79 8.64
C LYS A 157 0.45 23.36 8.98
N ALA A 158 1.26 22.72 8.14
CA ALA A 158 1.74 21.34 8.35
C ALA A 158 2.29 21.03 9.78
N ASN A 159 2.84 22.05 10.47
CA ASN A 159 3.25 21.93 11.87
C ASN A 159 2.09 21.68 12.87
N ASN A 160 0.89 22.25 12.67
CA ASN A 160 -0.23 21.98 13.57
C ASN A 160 -0.84 20.59 13.31
N ILE A 161 -0.78 20.10 12.07
CA ILE A 161 -1.16 18.71 11.74
C ILE A 161 -0.21 17.74 12.43
N LEU A 162 1.09 17.99 12.33
CA LEU A 162 2.09 17.20 13.05
C LEU A 162 1.85 17.24 14.56
N ASN A 163 1.59 18.42 15.14
CA ASN A 163 1.31 18.52 16.58
C ASN A 163 0.11 17.66 16.98
N LEU A 164 -0.99 17.70 16.22
CA LEU A 164 -2.16 16.86 16.46
C LEU A 164 -1.85 15.36 16.33
N VAL A 165 -1.08 14.97 15.31
CA VAL A 165 -0.64 13.56 15.16
C VAL A 165 0.22 13.13 16.34
N LEU A 166 1.07 14.03 16.85
CA LEU A 166 1.91 13.78 18.02
C LEU A 166 1.14 13.81 19.36
N GLU A 167 -0.16 14.13 19.36
CA GLU A 167 -1.04 13.89 20.52
C GLU A 167 -1.48 12.42 20.60
N ASP A 168 -1.41 11.66 19.50
CA ASP A 168 -1.63 10.22 19.53
C ASP A 168 -0.42 9.50 20.18
N PRO A 169 -0.63 8.67 21.22
CA PRO A 169 0.43 8.00 21.96
C PRO A 169 1.43 7.20 21.11
N LEU A 170 0.97 6.57 20.02
CA LEU A 170 1.82 5.77 19.14
C LEU A 170 2.87 6.66 18.46
N TYR A 171 2.39 7.72 17.80
CA TYR A 171 3.23 8.66 17.06
C TYR A 171 4.05 9.55 18.00
N HIS A 172 3.50 9.87 19.18
CA HIS A 172 4.24 10.54 20.25
C HIS A 172 5.45 9.72 20.70
N SER A 173 5.24 8.44 21.01
CA SER A 173 6.28 7.51 21.44
C SER A 173 7.34 7.31 20.35
N PHE A 174 6.91 7.20 19.09
CA PHE A 174 7.82 7.12 17.95
C PHE A 174 8.70 8.36 17.82
N TYR A 175 8.11 9.56 17.92
CA TYR A 175 8.83 10.83 17.83
C TYR A 175 9.82 11.02 18.99
N GLN A 176 9.42 10.68 20.23
CA GLN A 176 10.30 10.76 21.40
C GLN A 176 11.54 9.85 21.28
N LYS A 177 11.38 8.66 20.70
CA LYS A 177 12.48 7.70 20.46
C LYS A 177 13.36 8.07 19.27
N ASN A 178 12.92 9.02 18.44
CA ASN A 178 13.63 9.53 17.28
C ASN A 178 13.66 11.07 17.25
N PRO A 179 14.22 11.74 18.28
CA PRO A 179 14.11 13.19 18.42
C PRO A 179 15.01 13.89 17.40
N THR A 180 14.54 14.04 16.17
CA THR A 180 15.19 14.78 15.10
C THR A 180 14.21 15.79 14.54
N ASP A 181 14.65 17.03 14.32
CA ASP A 181 13.89 18.02 13.57
C ASP A 181 14.02 17.83 12.05
N SER A 182 14.40 16.63 11.61
CA SER A 182 14.58 16.35 10.19
C SER A 182 13.23 16.43 9.46
N PRO A 183 13.19 17.11 8.29
CA PRO A 183 11.99 17.08 7.43
C PRO A 183 11.58 15.64 7.07
N ASP A 184 12.55 14.74 6.97
CA ASP A 184 12.34 13.34 6.61
C ASP A 184 11.50 12.57 7.64
N LEU A 185 11.81 12.71 8.94
CA LEU A 185 11.03 12.09 10.01
C LEU A 185 9.59 12.62 10.02
N ARG A 186 9.41 13.93 9.87
CA ARG A 186 8.08 14.57 9.88
C ARG A 186 7.22 14.09 8.72
N VAL A 187 7.80 13.99 7.52
CA VAL A 187 7.12 13.40 6.35
C VAL A 187 6.81 11.92 6.57
N GLY A 188 7.73 11.17 7.17
CA GLY A 188 7.53 9.76 7.52
C GLY A 188 6.35 9.54 8.47
N ILE A 189 6.23 10.36 9.52
CA ILE A 189 5.10 10.32 10.46
C ILE A 189 3.78 10.62 9.76
N LEU A 190 3.73 11.69 8.97
CA LEU A 190 2.53 12.07 8.22
C LEU A 190 2.14 11.01 7.17
N HIS A 191 3.10 10.33 6.56
CA HIS A 191 2.81 9.25 5.64
C HIS A 191 2.25 8.03 6.37
N GLN A 192 2.87 7.65 7.48
CA GLN A 192 2.46 6.48 8.27
C GLN A 192 1.08 6.67 8.90
N VAL A 193 0.74 7.90 9.33
CA VAL A 193 -0.59 8.22 9.85
C VAL A 193 -1.68 8.23 8.78
N SER A 194 -1.34 8.38 7.51
CA SER A 194 -2.30 8.21 6.42
C SER A 194 -2.52 6.74 6.09
N LEU A 195 -1.45 5.95 6.02
CA LEU A 195 -1.54 4.51 5.73
C LEU A 195 -2.33 3.74 6.79
N GLY A 196 -2.16 4.09 8.08
CA GLY A 196 -2.95 3.47 9.14
C GLY A 196 -4.44 3.74 8.94
N TYR A 197 -4.78 4.91 8.39
CA TYR A 197 -6.14 5.40 8.33
C TYR A 197 -6.89 4.74 7.17
N ASP A 198 -6.19 4.52 6.06
CA ASP A 198 -6.69 3.69 4.96
C ASP A 198 -7.04 2.28 5.45
N LEU A 199 -6.18 1.70 6.29
CA LEU A 199 -6.43 0.40 6.91
C LEU A 199 -7.67 0.43 7.81
N TYR A 200 -7.80 1.46 8.65
CA TYR A 200 -8.95 1.65 9.51
C TYR A 200 -10.26 1.78 8.71
N LYS A 201 -10.27 2.60 7.65
CA LYS A 201 -11.43 2.75 6.76
C LYS A 201 -11.87 1.43 6.16
N LEU A 202 -10.91 0.62 5.69
CA LEU A 202 -11.22 -0.69 5.10
C LEU A 202 -11.76 -1.67 6.15
N SER A 203 -11.31 -1.57 7.40
CA SER A 203 -11.88 -2.37 8.49
C SER A 203 -13.34 -1.99 8.82
N GLU A 204 -13.75 -0.73 8.65
CA GLU A 204 -15.13 -0.28 8.93
C GLU A 204 -16.08 -0.42 7.73
N ILE A 205 -15.57 -0.31 6.50
CA ILE A 205 -16.36 -0.49 5.29
C ILE A 205 -16.44 -1.98 5.01
N ASN A 206 -17.59 -2.58 5.33
CA ASN A 206 -18.03 -3.94 4.99
C ASN A 206 -17.09 -4.64 3.99
N LEU A 207 -16.18 -5.47 4.52
CA LEU A 207 -14.96 -6.05 3.91
C LEU A 207 -15.23 -6.98 2.70
N LYS A 208 -16.02 -6.53 1.73
CA LYS A 208 -16.31 -7.30 0.52
C LYS A 208 -15.08 -7.46 -0.37
N ASN A 209 -14.03 -6.65 -0.16
CA ASN A 209 -12.78 -6.75 -0.90
C ASN A 209 -11.59 -7.02 0.04
N LEU A 210 -11.28 -8.30 0.23
CA LEU A 210 -10.11 -8.74 0.99
C LEU A 210 -8.78 -8.34 0.32
N ASP A 211 -8.77 -8.13 -1.00
CA ASP A 211 -7.57 -7.70 -1.73
C ASP A 211 -7.16 -6.27 -1.33
N ASP A 212 -8.13 -5.35 -1.24
CA ASP A 212 -7.86 -3.97 -0.83
C ASP A 212 -7.30 -3.92 0.60
N SER A 213 -7.85 -4.75 1.49
CA SER A 213 -7.41 -4.86 2.88
C SER A 213 -5.99 -5.41 2.98
N ARG A 214 -5.66 -6.39 2.15
CA ARG A 214 -4.31 -6.93 2.04
C ARG A 214 -3.32 -5.85 1.60
N VAL A 215 -3.64 -5.16 0.52
CA VAL A 215 -2.78 -4.11 -0.05
C VAL A 215 -2.55 -3.00 0.97
N ALA A 216 -3.59 -2.52 1.63
CA ALA A 216 -3.46 -1.51 2.67
C ALA A 216 -2.60 -1.99 3.85
N PHE A 217 -2.75 -3.24 4.26
CA PHE A 217 -1.94 -3.83 5.33
C PHE A 217 -0.46 -3.94 4.95
N ASP A 218 -0.16 -4.44 3.76
CA ASP A 218 1.21 -4.53 3.25
C ASP A 218 1.85 -3.14 3.09
N LEU A 219 1.11 -2.16 2.55
CA LEU A 219 1.59 -0.78 2.44
C LEU A 219 1.93 -0.17 3.80
N TYR A 220 1.09 -0.41 4.82
CA TYR A 220 1.37 0.06 6.18
C TYR A 220 2.68 -0.53 6.71
N LEU A 221 2.87 -1.85 6.57
CA LEU A 221 4.09 -2.55 7.00
C LEU A 221 5.33 -2.06 6.25
N ASP A 222 5.22 -1.89 4.94
CA ASP A 222 6.29 -1.36 4.11
C ASP A 222 6.67 0.07 4.50
N GLY A 223 5.69 0.89 4.89
CA GLY A 223 5.91 2.21 5.47
C GLY A 223 6.74 2.16 6.74
N VAL A 224 6.36 1.28 7.69
CA VAL A 224 7.10 1.04 8.94
C VAL A 224 8.53 0.54 8.63
N GLU A 225 8.68 -0.42 7.72
CA GLU A 225 9.99 -0.96 7.35
C GLU A 225 10.88 0.07 6.65
N SER A 226 10.29 0.94 5.83
CA SER A 226 10.98 2.06 5.19
C SER A 226 11.58 3.02 6.22
N LEU A 227 10.85 3.32 7.30
CA LEU A 227 11.37 4.11 8.43
C LEU A 227 12.56 3.41 9.10
N ARG A 228 12.50 2.09 9.31
CA ARG A 228 13.63 1.32 9.84
C ARG A 228 14.85 1.38 8.93
N LYS A 229 14.67 1.20 7.61
CA LYS A 229 15.74 1.27 6.61
C LYS A 229 16.43 2.63 6.58
N ARG A 230 15.72 3.70 6.94
CA ARG A 230 16.24 5.06 7.08
C ARG A 230 16.97 5.30 8.41
N GLY A 231 17.01 4.32 9.30
CA GLY A 231 17.73 4.36 10.57
C GLY A 231 16.88 4.79 11.77
N TYR A 232 15.56 4.91 11.62
CA TYR A 232 14.68 5.26 12.74
C TYR A 232 14.36 4.03 13.61
N ASN A 233 14.23 4.26 14.91
CA ASN A 233 13.74 3.30 15.88
C ASN A 233 12.22 3.15 15.74
N ILE A 234 11.77 2.02 15.20
CA ILE A 234 10.36 1.75 14.93
C ILE A 234 9.68 0.87 16.00
N GLU A 235 10.30 0.67 17.16
CA GLU A 235 9.74 -0.18 18.23
C GLU A 235 8.39 0.33 18.76
N ALA A 236 8.10 1.62 18.61
CA ALA A 236 6.78 2.17 18.93
C ALA A 236 5.65 1.49 18.14
N PHE A 237 5.91 1.10 16.88
CA PHE A 237 4.93 0.41 16.02
C PHE A 237 4.80 -1.10 16.30
N ASN A 238 5.54 -1.64 17.29
CA ASN A 238 5.54 -3.06 17.63
C ASN A 238 5.67 -4.01 16.40
N PRO A 239 6.81 -4.00 15.70
CA PRO A 239 6.95 -4.69 14.42
C PRO A 239 6.75 -6.20 14.51
N SER A 240 7.06 -6.82 15.65
CA SER A 240 6.81 -8.24 15.90
C SER A 240 5.33 -8.58 15.93
N LYS A 241 4.50 -7.73 16.55
CA LYS A 241 3.03 -7.92 16.59
C LYS A 241 2.43 -7.69 15.21
N LEU A 242 2.86 -6.63 14.52
CA LEU A 242 2.48 -6.34 13.14
C LEU A 242 2.81 -7.50 12.18
N LYS A 243 3.98 -8.13 12.35
CA LYS A 243 4.37 -9.31 11.57
C LYS A 243 3.48 -10.53 11.85
N ASN A 244 3.13 -10.76 13.12
CA ASN A 244 2.20 -11.83 13.49
C ASN A 244 0.82 -11.64 12.84
N TYR A 245 0.30 -10.41 12.84
CA TYR A 245 -0.94 -10.10 12.13
C TYR A 245 -0.83 -10.33 10.63
N GLN A 246 0.31 -9.99 10.00
CA GLN A 246 0.56 -10.29 8.60
C GLN A 246 0.46 -11.78 8.32
N ASP A 247 1.13 -12.59 9.14
CA ASP A 247 1.18 -14.04 8.94
C ASP A 247 -0.20 -14.69 9.14
N GLN A 248 -1.00 -14.18 10.09
CA GLN A 248 -2.39 -14.60 10.29
C GLN A 248 -3.27 -14.19 9.11
N PHE A 249 -3.15 -12.95 8.65
CA PHE A 249 -3.89 -12.42 7.51
C PHE A 249 -3.58 -13.21 6.23
N GLU A 250 -2.30 -13.40 5.90
CA GLU A 250 -1.85 -14.15 4.71
C GLU A 250 -2.34 -15.61 4.73
N LYS A 251 -2.39 -16.23 5.91
CA LYS A 251 -2.96 -17.59 6.06
C LYS A 251 -4.45 -17.62 5.72
N LEU A 252 -5.22 -16.68 6.23
CA LEU A 252 -6.66 -16.58 5.96
C LEU A 252 -6.94 -16.19 4.50
N TYR A 253 -6.19 -15.24 3.98
CA TYR A 253 -6.27 -14.79 2.59
C TYR A 253 -5.94 -15.91 1.60
N SER A 254 -4.91 -16.72 1.89
CA SER A 254 -4.59 -17.92 1.09
C SER A 254 -5.74 -18.94 1.07
N GLN A 255 -6.46 -19.10 2.19
CA GLN A 255 -7.64 -19.96 2.24
C GLN A 255 -8.82 -19.37 1.46
N TYR A 256 -9.01 -18.05 1.52
CA TYR A 256 -10.02 -17.34 0.74
C TYR A 256 -9.81 -17.54 -0.77
N LEU A 257 -8.58 -17.32 -1.26
CA LEU A 257 -8.23 -17.52 -2.68
C LEU A 257 -8.42 -18.97 -3.13
N LYS A 258 -8.13 -19.94 -2.25
CA LYS A 258 -8.39 -21.35 -2.53
C LYS A 258 -9.89 -21.60 -2.76
N TYR A 259 -10.75 -21.02 -1.94
CA TYR A 259 -12.20 -21.16 -2.11
C TYR A 259 -12.72 -20.40 -3.32
N GLU A 260 -12.14 -19.24 -3.63
CA GLU A 260 -12.47 -18.48 -4.84
C GLU A 260 -12.16 -19.29 -6.11
N GLY A 261 -11.00 -19.94 -6.16
CA GLY A 261 -10.64 -20.83 -7.27
C GLY A 261 -11.60 -22.02 -7.44
N ILE A 262 -12.08 -22.59 -6.33
CA ILE A 262 -13.09 -23.67 -6.36
C ILE A 262 -14.45 -23.14 -6.83
N LEU A 263 -14.87 -21.98 -6.34
CA LEU A 263 -16.13 -21.34 -6.74
C LEU A 263 -16.15 -21.02 -8.23
N ASN A 264 -15.06 -20.46 -8.77
CA ASN A 264 -14.95 -20.18 -10.20
C ASN A 264 -15.12 -21.46 -11.04
N GLN A 265 -14.51 -22.57 -10.62
CA GLN A 265 -14.69 -23.86 -11.30
C GLN A 265 -16.13 -24.39 -11.22
N LEU A 266 -16.76 -24.29 -10.05
CA LEU A 266 -18.14 -24.73 -9.87
C LEU A 266 -19.14 -23.86 -10.64
N GLU A 267 -18.89 -22.55 -10.72
CA GLU A 267 -19.73 -21.61 -11.50
C GLU A 267 -19.56 -21.83 -13.01
N GLU A 268 -18.34 -22.07 -13.50
CA GLU A 268 -18.10 -22.48 -14.89
C GLU A 268 -18.84 -23.78 -15.22
N LEU A 269 -18.79 -24.78 -14.33
CA LEU A 269 -19.51 -26.04 -14.51
C LEU A 269 -21.03 -25.83 -14.55
N ARG A 270 -21.58 -25.00 -13.65
CA ARG A 270 -23.03 -24.67 -13.64
C ARG A 270 -23.46 -24.00 -14.95
N ASN A 271 -22.69 -23.02 -15.43
CA ASN A 271 -23.03 -22.31 -16.67
C ASN A 271 -22.98 -23.24 -17.89
N ASN A 272 -22.01 -24.17 -17.94
CA ASN A 272 -21.92 -25.17 -19.00
C ASN A 272 -23.05 -26.22 -18.97
N GLU A 273 -23.70 -26.43 -17.82
CA GLU A 273 -24.91 -27.26 -17.72
C GLU A 273 -26.17 -26.51 -18.16
N GLU A 274 -26.28 -25.22 -17.86
CA GLU A 274 -27.43 -24.38 -18.26
C GLU A 274 -27.47 -24.10 -19.78
N GLU A 275 -26.32 -24.21 -20.48
CA GLU A 275 -26.21 -24.05 -21.94
C GLU A 275 -26.49 -25.34 -22.75
N LYS A 276 -26.70 -26.49 -22.09
CA LYS A 276 -27.02 -27.79 -22.72
C LYS A 276 -28.52 -28.10 -22.73
#